data_AF-A0A1G6EL93-F1
#
_entry.id   AF-A0A1G6EL93-F1
#
_cell.length_a   1.000
_cell.length_b   1.000
_cell.length_c   1.000
_cell.angle_alpha   90.00
_cell.angle_beta   90.00
_cell.angle_gamma   90.00
#
_symmetry.space_group_name_H-M   'P 1'
#
loop_
_entity.id
_entity.type
_entity.pdbx_description
1 polymer ?
#
loop_
_entity_poly.entity_id
_entity_poly.type
_entity_poly.pdbx_seq_one_letter_code
_entity_poly.pdbx_strand_id
1 'polypeptide(L)'
;MEDIRSILDRYPQRELDIRRLATRSPVFRSVCGDYQQTVRALRYWEKMAAESASRVEDYTSFLKELETEILTTLNRSIANVVQTKPDEE
;
A
#
# COMPACT_ATOMS: atom_id res chain seq x y z
N MET A 1 -13.75 -3.15 -3.56
CA MET A 1 -12.42 -3.04 -2.92
C MET A 1 -11.88 -1.65 -3.22
N GLU A 2 -12.44 -0.62 -2.57
CA GLU A 2 -11.90 0.72 -2.77
C GLU A 2 -10.55 0.86 -2.08
N ASP A 3 -10.36 0.24 -0.92
CA ASP A 3 -9.20 0.37 -0.02
C ASP A 3 -7.83 0.15 -0.68
N ILE A 4 -7.76 -0.59 -1.80
CA ILE A 4 -6.50 -0.90 -2.49
C ILE A 4 -6.27 -0.05 -3.74
N ARG A 5 -7.21 0.81 -4.13
CA ARG A 5 -7.16 1.46 -5.44
C ARG A 5 -5.93 2.36 -5.59
N SER A 6 -5.62 3.14 -4.56
CA SER A 6 -4.48 4.06 -4.59
C SER A 6 -3.14 3.34 -4.73
N ILE A 7 -2.98 2.16 -4.12
CA ILE A 7 -1.76 1.37 -4.24
C ILE A 7 -1.70 0.61 -5.58
N LEU A 8 -2.84 0.21 -6.15
CA LEU A 8 -2.90 -0.37 -7.49
C LEU A 8 -2.50 0.66 -8.57
N ASP A 9 -2.97 1.89 -8.46
CA ASP A 9 -2.59 2.98 -9.36
C ASP A 9 -1.08 3.28 -9.28
N ARG A 10 -0.50 3.12 -8.08
CA ARG A 10 0.93 3.33 -7.82
C ARG A 10 1.82 2.17 -8.30
N TYR A 11 1.35 0.94 -8.17
CA TYR A 11 2.09 -0.29 -8.50
C TYR A 11 1.29 -1.23 -9.41
N PRO A 12 0.93 -0.80 -10.64
CA PRO A 12 0.14 -1.62 -11.56
C PRO A 12 0.82 -2.96 -11.90
N GLN A 13 2.15 -2.98 -11.97
CA GLN A 13 2.95 -4.19 -12.20
C GLN A 13 2.85 -5.24 -11.07
N ARG A 14 2.31 -4.87 -9.91
CA ARG A 14 2.10 -5.77 -8.75
C ARG A 14 0.63 -6.03 -8.48
N GLU A 15 -0.26 -5.67 -9.41
CA GLU A 15 -1.71 -5.70 -9.19
C GLU A 15 -2.24 -7.06 -8.73
N LEU A 16 -1.83 -8.14 -9.39
CA LEU A 16 -2.27 -9.49 -9.03
C LEU A 16 -1.83 -9.88 -7.61
N ASP A 17 -0.61 -9.56 -7.22
CA ASP A 17 -0.08 -9.87 -5.89
C ASP A 17 -0.81 -9.07 -4.81
N ILE A 18 -1.05 -7.78 -5.06
CA ILE A 18 -1.79 -6.89 -4.17
C ILE A 18 -3.23 -7.40 -3.98
N ARG A 19 -3.94 -7.72 -5.07
CA ARG A 19 -5.31 -8.23 -5.01
C ARG A 19 -5.39 -9.57 -4.26
N ARG A 20 -4.48 -10.49 -4.55
CA ARG A 20 -4.40 -11.80 -3.87
C ARG A 20 -4.15 -11.61 -2.38
N LEU A 21 -3.16 -10.80 -2.01
CA LEU A 21 -2.80 -10.59 -0.61
C LEU A 21 -3.89 -9.84 0.18
N ALA A 22 -4.52 -8.82 -0.41
CA ALA A 22 -5.62 -8.09 0.21
C ALA A 22 -6.88 -8.94 0.42
N THR A 23 -7.08 -9.97 -0.40
CA THR A 23 -8.20 -10.91 -0.23
C THR A 23 -7.97 -11.86 0.95
N ARG A 24 -6.72 -12.28 1.20
CA ARG A 24 -6.37 -13.27 2.23
C ARG A 24 -5.88 -12.68 3.55
N SER A 25 -5.45 -11.42 3.56
CA SER A 25 -4.88 -10.75 4.75
C SER A 25 -5.64 -9.46 5.07
N PRO A 26 -6.54 -9.49 6.07
CA PRO A 26 -7.24 -8.29 6.55
C PRO A 26 -6.29 -7.21 7.05
N VAL A 27 -5.17 -7.61 7.68
CA VAL A 27 -4.13 -6.68 8.15
C VAL A 27 -3.51 -5.93 6.98
N PHE A 28 -3.10 -6.64 5.93
CA PHE A 28 -2.57 -6.00 4.72
C PHE A 28 -3.59 -5.07 4.06
N ARG A 29 -4.85 -5.50 4.02
CA ARG A 29 -5.94 -4.67 3.50
C ARG A 29 -6.14 -3.39 4.31
N SER A 30 -6.00 -3.45 5.64
CA SER A 30 -6.08 -2.28 6.51
C SER A 30 -5.01 -1.25 6.15
N VAL A 31 -3.75 -1.68 6.04
CA VAL A 31 -2.63 -0.78 5.67
C VAL A 31 -2.85 -0.15 4.28
N CYS A 32 -3.38 -0.91 3.32
CA CYS A 32 -3.77 -0.35 2.02
C CYS A 32 -4.87 0.72 2.16
N GLY A 33 -5.86 0.46 3.02
CA GLY A 33 -6.93 1.42 3.34
C GLY A 33 -6.39 2.71 3.98
N ASP A 34 -5.43 2.60 4.89
CA ASP A 34 -4.75 3.75 5.49
C ASP A 34 -3.95 4.54 4.45
N TYR A 35 -3.24 3.84 3.56
CA TYR A 35 -2.57 4.47 2.41
C TYR A 35 -3.55 5.25 1.55
N GLN A 36 -4.69 4.65 1.20
CA GLN A 36 -5.72 5.31 0.41
C GLN A 36 -6.31 6.55 1.09
N GLN A 37 -6.64 6.46 2.38
CA GLN A 37 -7.16 7.60 3.13
C GLN A 37 -6.13 8.74 3.18
N THR A 38 -4.86 8.39 3.36
CA THR A 38 -3.74 9.34 3.39
C THR A 38 -3.55 10.01 2.04
N VAL A 39 -3.64 9.29 0.92
CA VAL A 39 -3.62 9.88 -0.44
C VAL A 39 -4.77 10.87 -0.64
N ARG A 40 -5.98 10.53 -0.17
CA ARG A 40 -7.14 11.44 -0.27
C ARG A 40 -6.93 12.71 0.56
N ALA A 41 -6.40 12.58 1.78
CA ALA A 41 -6.07 13.71 2.63
C ALA A 41 -4.98 14.60 2.02
N LEU A 42 -3.90 14.00 1.49
CA LEU A 42 -2.83 14.74 0.82
C LEU A 42 -3.38 15.58 -0.34
N ARG A 43 -4.19 14.98 -1.22
CA ARG A 43 -4.84 15.70 -2.34
C ARG A 43 -5.74 16.84 -1.90
N TYR A 44 -6.33 16.75 -0.71
CA TYR A 44 -7.11 17.84 -0.12
C TYR A 44 -6.18 18.99 0.31
N TRP A 45 -5.10 18.66 1.04
CA TRP A 45 -4.16 19.66 1.52
C TRP A 45 -3.38 20.35 0.40
N GLU A 46 -2.99 19.63 -0.65
CA GLU A 46 -2.34 20.21 -1.84
C GLU A 46 -3.19 21.29 -2.54
N LYS A 47 -4.51 21.22 -2.41
CA LYS A 47 -5.44 22.21 -3.00
C LYS A 47 -5.64 23.46 -2.15
N MET A 48 -5.22 23.46 -0.88
CA MET A 48 -5.51 24.52 0.10
C MET A 48 -4.44 25.63 0.17
N ALA A 49 -3.52 25.72 -0.80
CA ALA A 49 -2.47 26.76 -0.91
C ALA A 49 -1.50 26.85 0.30
N ALA A 50 -0.71 27.93 0.39
CA ALA A 50 0.54 28.01 1.17
C ALA A 50 0.46 27.64 2.67
N GLU A 51 -0.73 27.71 3.29
CA GLU A 51 -0.93 27.38 4.71
C GLU A 51 -0.88 25.87 4.99
N SER A 52 -0.91 25.02 3.97
CA SER A 52 -0.90 23.56 4.10
C SER A 52 0.45 22.91 3.80
N ALA A 53 1.52 23.67 3.56
CA ALA A 53 2.82 23.13 3.14
C ALA A 53 3.38 22.09 4.13
N SER A 54 3.30 22.36 5.43
CA SER A 54 3.72 21.41 6.48
C SER A 54 2.85 20.15 6.51
N ARG A 55 1.53 20.29 6.32
CA ARG A 55 0.62 19.14 6.21
C ARG A 55 0.98 18.28 5.01
N VAL A 56 1.24 18.90 3.86
CA VAL A 56 1.65 18.17 2.65
C VAL A 56 2.93 17.37 2.90
N GLU A 57 3.92 17.95 3.58
CA GLU A 57 5.14 17.24 3.98
C GLU A 57 4.87 16.07 4.93
N ASP A 58 4.05 16.29 5.97
CA ASP A 58 3.69 15.25 6.95
C ASP A 58 2.99 14.06 6.28
N TYR A 59 1.96 14.34 5.48
CA TYR A 59 1.20 13.31 4.76
C TYR A 59 2.06 12.61 3.71
N THR A 60 2.97 13.32 3.03
CA THR A 60 3.91 12.72 2.08
C THR A 60 4.88 11.78 2.77
N SER A 61 5.39 12.15 3.95
CA SER A 61 6.30 11.31 4.74
C SER A 61 5.57 10.05 5.23
N PHE A 62 4.35 10.22 5.75
CA PHE A 62 3.54 9.09 6.20
C PHE A 62 3.16 8.13 5.06
N LEU A 63 2.90 8.64 3.84
CA LEU A 63 2.69 7.77 2.67
C LEU A 63 3.89 6.88 2.36
N LYS A 64 5.12 7.38 2.52
CA LYS A 64 6.34 6.58 2.29
C LYS A 64 6.49 5.45 3.31
N GLU A 65 6.10 5.69 4.56
CA GLU A 65 6.10 4.66 5.61
C GLU A 65 5.11 3.55 5.27
N LEU A 66 3.87 3.91 4.94
CA LEU A 66 2.83 2.97 4.53
C LEU A 66 3.22 2.21 3.26
N GLU A 67 3.80 2.89 2.27
CA GLU A 67 4.31 2.29 1.03
C GLU A 67 5.41 1.25 1.32
N THR A 68 6.32 1.57 2.23
CA THR A 68 7.39 0.66 2.67
C THR A 68 6.82 -0.57 3.36
N GLU A 69 5.84 -0.41 4.25
CA GLU A 69 5.17 -1.52 4.94
C GLU A 69 4.43 -2.44 3.96
N ILE A 70 3.70 -1.86 3.01
CA ILE A 70 2.98 -2.59 1.98
C ILE A 70 3.95 -3.42 1.13
N LEU A 71 5.03 -2.81 0.63
CA LEU A 71 6.02 -3.50 -0.20
C LEU A 71 6.77 -4.58 0.57
N THR A 72 7.11 -4.32 1.83
CA THR A 72 7.77 -5.31 2.71
C THR A 72 6.86 -6.52 2.91
N THR A 73 5.58 -6.29 3.18
CA THR A 73 4.59 -7.37 3.35
C THR A 73 4.38 -8.16 2.06
N LEU A 74 4.32 -7.48 0.91
CA LEU A 74 4.22 -8.13 -0.40
C LEU A 74 5.44 -9.01 -0.68
N ASN A 75 6.65 -8.50 -0.47
CA ASN A 75 7.88 -9.25 -0.70
C ASN A 75 7.98 -10.48 0.22
N ARG A 76 7.62 -10.33 1.51
CA ARG A 76 7.53 -11.46 2.45
C ARG A 76 6.50 -12.49 1.99
N SER A 77 5.33 -12.04 1.54
CA SER A 77 4.29 -12.95 1.05
C SER A 77 4.72 -13.71 -0.20
N ILE A 78 5.50 -13.11 -1.10
CA ILE A 78 6.01 -13.77 -2.30
C ILE A 78 7.11 -14.78 -1.92
N ALA A 79 8.04 -14.39 -1.05
CA ALA A 79 9.10 -15.29 -0.57
C ALA A 79 8.53 -16.56 0.08
N ASN A 80 7.44 -16.42 0.86
CA ASN A 80 6.76 -17.56 1.48
C ASN A 80 6.07 -18.50 0.46
N VAL A 81 5.70 -18.01 -0.72
CA VAL A 81 5.10 -18.84 -1.79
C VAL A 81 6.17 -19.61 -2.57
N VAL A 82 7.41 -19.11 -2.63
CA VAL A 82 8.51 -19.78 -3.36
C VAL A 82 9.04 -21.01 -2.59
N GLN A 83 8.86 -21.06 -1.26
CA GLN A 83 9.34 -22.16 -0.41
C GLN A 83 8.41 -23.38 -0.34
N THR A 84 7.22 -23.37 -0.95
CA THR A 84 6.27 -24.49 -0.89
C THR A 84 6.37 -25.47 -2.06
N LYS A 85 7.55 -25.65 -2.67
CA LYS A 85 7.76 -26.83 -3.52
C LYS A 85 8.08 -28.03 -2.62
N PRO A 86 7.28 -29.11 -2.65
CA PRO A 86 7.71 -30.35 -2.04
C PRO A 86 8.86 -30.89 -2.89
N ASP A 87 10.01 -31.08 -2.26
CA ASP A 87 10.93 -32.12 -2.69
C ASP A 87 10.22 -33.46 -2.39
N GLU A 88 9.35 -33.86 -3.31
CA GLU A 88 8.83 -35.23 -3.37
C GLU A 88 9.72 -36.03 -4.34
N GLU A 89 10.44 -36.95 -3.69
CA GLU A 89 11.14 -38.17 -4.16
C GLU A 89 12.59 -38.07 -4.66
#